data_AF-A0A1I2U834-F1
#
_entry.id   AF-A0A1I2U834-F1
#
_cell.length_a   1.000
_cell.length_b   1.000
_cell.length_c   1.000
_cell.angle_alpha   90.00
_cell.angle_beta   90.00
_cell.angle_gamma   90.00
#
_symmetry.space_group_name_H-M   'P 1'
#
loop_
_entity.id
_entity.type
_entity.pdbx_description
1 polymer ?
#
loop_
_entity_poly.entity_id
_entity_poly.type
_entity_poly.pdbx_seq_one_letter_code
_entity_poly.pdbx_strand_id
1 'polypeptide(L)'
;MSNNNIQLTLGDWQWNAAVVGFINIVGKENVNIEADTVEFSQEVLDEFENKYFAYFIKTYERTLSWYKIVNYQDNLYSYEENNFEEFDLKALEGLNTYIKDVKRYIKSNSYKAAYELIKSEVNLLSLEKQLTTIKEPKNQQKFDEDKPKIANESKQRFHLLWQIIDYCASPEGKRYIGAKNVIYTIINNAWNGVSFLNPQTKEKDVYADYKNYFVDSAVAYLQSEKSKFKYNCFVCNAPIKDMSNDLSFMNATGFDVARKASHVWNFQNDTAICPLCKLIYSCLPAGITYTYDRGIYINQNISLKDAIRINSKIKHKILSSQESGMRSIYHALVGALHEQENDSAKYELADVQVVRFENESYRFNILAKPMLQIIVNSKKELDSLIRVNFIENGGNINVYDEVIGRIFNNQNLFTLIHRMLYGKLSNPSKCYFYGSHVRNALIINQQICNRLGGMNMENAKGGVQVNNELVKNARTAGYLLRKKYVDKDANHKLAGICYRLLNALKTSNENMFMDVALNCYLYVNSQVPKVITDVLGSEKDFNTMGYAFVSGLIEGQEGSGNKDKKAEGE
;
A
#
# COMPACT_ATOMS: atom_id res chain seq x y z
N MET A 1 43.77 23.32 4.74
CA MET A 1 42.49 22.88 4.15
C MET A 1 42.06 21.64 4.91
N SER A 2 41.34 21.81 6.02
CA SER A 2 40.79 20.70 6.79
C SER A 2 39.63 20.09 5.99
N ASN A 3 39.67 18.79 5.72
CA ASN A 3 38.63 18.06 4.99
C ASN A 3 37.27 18.22 5.70
N ASN A 4 36.42 19.11 5.20
CA ASN A 4 35.02 19.26 5.62
C ASN A 4 34.07 18.23 4.95
N ASN A 5 34.63 17.22 4.28
CA ASN A 5 33.85 16.17 3.65
C ASN A 5 33.47 15.11 4.69
N ILE A 6 32.16 14.86 4.77
CA ILE A 6 31.52 13.83 5.58
C ILE A 6 31.28 12.63 4.67
N GLN A 7 31.57 11.43 5.18
CA GLN A 7 31.41 10.18 4.46
C GLN A 7 30.41 9.27 5.20
N LEU A 8 29.46 8.70 4.47
CA LEU A 8 28.52 7.69 4.98
C LEU A 8 28.62 6.45 4.10
N THR A 9 28.96 5.32 4.70
CA THR A 9 28.97 4.01 4.04
C THR A 9 27.69 3.26 4.38
N LEU A 10 27.16 2.50 3.42
CA LEU A 10 26.01 1.63 3.64
C LEU A 10 26.33 0.51 4.64
N GLY A 11 25.29 0.05 5.33
CA GLY A 11 25.32 -0.99 6.34
C GLY A 11 24.02 -1.79 6.33
N ASP A 12 23.27 -1.76 7.43
CA ASP A 12 21.99 -2.44 7.55
C ASP A 12 20.88 -1.74 6.74
N TRP A 13 19.75 -2.43 6.55
CA TRP A 13 18.64 -1.97 5.72
C TRP A 13 18.06 -0.61 6.17
N GLN A 14 18.03 -0.35 7.47
CA GLN A 14 17.42 0.85 8.04
C GLN A 14 18.35 2.03 7.87
N TRP A 15 19.65 1.83 8.12
CA TRP A 15 20.67 2.81 7.79
C TRP A 15 20.71 3.12 6.29
N ASN A 16 20.66 2.10 5.44
CA ASN A 16 20.67 2.27 3.98
C ASN A 16 19.45 3.08 3.50
N ALA A 17 18.27 2.79 4.05
CA ALA A 17 17.06 3.55 3.77
C ALA A 17 17.21 5.01 4.27
N ALA A 18 17.79 5.22 5.45
CA ALA A 18 18.07 6.56 5.98
C ALA A 18 19.05 7.36 5.10
N VAL A 19 20.12 6.74 4.61
CA VAL A 19 21.08 7.35 3.67
C VAL A 19 20.41 7.69 2.34
N VAL A 20 19.63 6.77 1.77
CA VAL A 20 18.84 7.05 0.56
C VAL A 20 17.85 8.20 0.82
N GLY A 21 17.24 8.24 2.00
CA GLY A 21 16.34 9.32 2.42
C GLY A 21 17.04 10.66 2.52
N PHE A 22 18.23 10.71 3.12
CA PHE A 22 19.07 11.91 3.16
C PHE A 22 19.36 12.43 1.75
N ILE A 23 19.80 11.56 0.84
CA ILE A 23 20.10 11.92 -0.56
C ILE A 23 18.85 12.45 -1.28
N ASN A 24 17.67 11.85 -1.02
CA ASN A 24 16.42 12.34 -1.59
C ASN A 24 16.06 13.75 -1.09
N ILE A 25 16.38 14.07 0.16
CA ILE A 25 16.10 15.39 0.77
C ILE A 25 17.08 16.44 0.25
N VAL A 26 18.39 16.12 0.22
CA VAL A 26 19.42 17.11 -0.13
C VAL A 26 19.60 17.26 -1.63
N GLY A 27 19.17 16.30 -2.44
CA GLY A 27 19.39 16.30 -3.89
C GLY A 27 20.69 15.59 -4.26
N LYS A 28 20.64 14.81 -5.35
CA LYS A 28 21.78 13.98 -5.81
C LYS A 28 22.96 14.83 -6.28
N GLU A 29 22.69 16.04 -6.75
CA GLU A 29 23.67 17.03 -7.19
C GLU A 29 24.54 17.58 -6.04
N ASN A 30 24.09 17.45 -4.79
CA ASN A 30 24.78 17.95 -3.61
C ASN A 30 25.63 16.87 -2.91
N VAL A 31 25.76 15.69 -3.51
CA VAL A 31 26.51 14.57 -2.96
C VAL A 31 27.37 13.89 -4.03
N ASN A 32 28.49 13.31 -3.63
CA ASN A 32 29.27 12.40 -4.46
C ASN A 32 28.97 10.95 -4.06
N ILE A 33 28.69 10.08 -5.03
CA ILE A 33 28.33 8.68 -4.78
C ILE A 33 29.31 7.76 -5.50
N GLU A 34 29.99 6.94 -4.71
CA GLU A 34 30.93 5.93 -5.17
C GLU A 34 30.62 4.59 -4.49
N ALA A 35 30.35 3.55 -5.30
CA ALA A 35 29.95 2.22 -4.83
C ALA A 35 28.82 2.26 -3.77
N ASP A 36 29.14 1.91 -2.54
CA ASP A 36 28.28 1.82 -1.36
C ASP A 36 28.45 3.02 -0.41
N THR A 37 29.08 4.09 -0.87
CA THR A 37 29.45 5.23 -0.04
C THR A 37 28.97 6.54 -0.67
N VAL A 38 28.58 7.48 0.20
CA VAL A 38 28.23 8.85 -0.16
C VAL A 38 29.11 9.84 0.60
N GLU A 39 29.61 10.83 -0.12
CA GLU A 39 30.39 11.94 0.42
C GLU A 39 29.68 13.27 0.18
N PHE A 40 29.73 14.17 1.15
CA PHE A 40 29.15 15.50 1.03
C PHE A 40 29.85 16.50 1.95
N SER A 41 29.75 17.78 1.64
CA SER A 41 30.31 18.84 2.46
C SER A 41 29.35 19.26 3.57
N GLN A 42 29.87 19.80 4.67
CA GLN A 42 29.03 20.21 5.80
C GLN A 42 27.97 21.27 5.43
N GLU A 43 28.21 22.12 4.42
CA GLU A 43 27.25 23.16 3.98
C GLU A 43 25.93 22.57 3.46
N VAL A 44 25.92 21.28 3.09
CA VAL A 44 24.68 20.58 2.71
C VAL A 44 23.64 20.58 3.86
N LEU A 45 24.09 20.70 5.11
CA LEU A 45 23.23 20.77 6.30
C LEU A 45 22.63 22.16 6.56
N ASP A 46 22.98 23.18 5.78
CA ASP A 46 22.40 24.53 5.94
C ASP A 46 20.91 24.51 5.58
N GLU A 47 20.09 25.12 6.43
CA GLU A 47 18.61 25.15 6.32
C GLU A 47 17.98 23.76 6.10
N PHE A 48 18.60 22.71 6.66
CA PHE A 48 18.21 21.33 6.39
C PHE A 48 16.77 21.03 6.83
N GLU A 49 16.27 21.67 7.89
CA GLU A 49 14.87 21.58 8.30
C GLU A 49 13.91 22.03 7.20
N ASN A 50 14.25 23.06 6.42
CA ASN A 50 13.45 23.52 5.30
C ASN A 50 13.47 22.49 4.16
N LYS A 51 14.65 21.97 3.82
CA LYS A 51 14.82 20.91 2.81
C LYS A 51 14.03 19.65 3.18
N TYR A 52 14.10 19.24 4.45
CA TYR A 52 13.44 18.07 5.00
C TYR A 52 11.92 18.12 4.78
N PHE A 53 11.24 19.16 5.27
CA PHE A 53 9.80 19.28 5.11
C PHE A 53 9.38 19.58 3.65
N ALA A 54 10.16 20.38 2.92
CA ALA A 54 9.88 20.68 1.51
C ALA A 54 9.87 19.38 0.67
N TYR A 55 10.81 18.48 0.90
CA TYR A 55 10.84 17.18 0.25
C TYR A 55 9.55 16.39 0.49
N PHE A 56 9.10 16.24 1.74
CA PHE A 56 7.90 15.46 2.05
C PHE A 56 6.63 16.11 1.49
N ILE A 57 6.48 17.43 1.66
CA ILE A 57 5.32 18.16 1.17
C ILE A 57 5.22 18.04 -0.35
N LYS A 58 6.34 18.19 -1.08
CA LYS A 58 6.39 18.05 -2.54
C LYS A 58 6.14 16.61 -2.98
N THR A 59 6.81 15.65 -2.37
CA THR A 59 6.75 14.24 -2.77
C THR A 59 5.34 13.67 -2.58
N TYR A 60 4.71 13.97 -1.45
CA TYR A 60 3.41 13.41 -1.08
C TYR A 60 2.24 14.37 -1.34
N GLU A 61 2.46 15.50 -2.03
CA GLU A 61 1.53 16.62 -2.18
C GLU A 61 0.09 16.17 -2.45
N ARG A 62 -0.10 15.36 -3.49
CA ARG A 62 -1.41 14.85 -3.93
C ARG A 62 -2.14 13.98 -2.92
N THR A 63 -1.42 13.42 -1.95
CA THR A 63 -1.99 12.57 -0.89
C THR A 63 -2.44 13.38 0.34
N LEU A 64 -1.94 14.61 0.49
CA LEU A 64 -2.18 15.44 1.68
C LEU A 64 -3.60 15.98 1.68
N SER A 65 -4.23 16.07 2.85
CA SER A 65 -5.52 16.75 2.97
C SER A 65 -5.42 18.23 2.62
N TRP A 66 -4.25 18.85 2.81
CA TRP A 66 -3.98 20.22 2.37
C TRP A 66 -4.20 20.39 0.86
N TYR A 67 -3.61 19.52 0.04
CA TYR A 67 -3.77 19.60 -1.40
C TYR A 67 -5.21 19.33 -1.84
N LYS A 68 -5.92 18.41 -1.17
CA LYS A 68 -7.34 18.16 -1.46
C LYS A 68 -8.23 19.39 -1.26
N ILE A 69 -7.87 20.28 -0.32
CA ILE A 69 -8.56 21.56 -0.11
C ILE A 69 -8.19 22.51 -1.25
N VAL A 70 -6.90 22.77 -1.46
CA VAL A 70 -6.45 23.80 -2.41
C VAL A 70 -6.78 23.43 -3.86
N ASN A 71 -6.62 22.17 -4.25
CA ASN A 71 -6.84 21.73 -5.64
C ASN A 71 -8.31 21.79 -6.07
N TYR A 72 -9.27 21.94 -5.16
CA TYR A 72 -10.68 22.10 -5.54
C TYR A 72 -10.97 23.49 -6.16
N GLN A 73 -10.03 24.43 -6.06
CA GLN A 73 -10.14 25.77 -6.65
C GLN A 73 -10.46 25.74 -8.15
N ASP A 74 -9.92 24.77 -8.89
CA ASP A 74 -10.13 24.63 -10.34
C ASP A 74 -11.61 24.32 -10.65
N ASN A 75 -12.25 23.50 -9.81
CA ASN A 75 -13.67 23.22 -9.92
C ASN A 75 -14.50 24.47 -9.61
N LEU A 76 -14.12 25.25 -8.59
CA LEU A 76 -14.82 26.49 -8.23
C LEU A 76 -14.77 27.49 -9.39
N TYR A 77 -13.57 27.73 -9.94
CA TYR A 77 -13.39 28.60 -11.10
C TYR A 77 -14.23 28.16 -12.30
N SER A 78 -14.19 26.86 -12.64
CA SER A 78 -14.95 26.33 -13.78
C SER A 78 -16.46 26.60 -13.66
N TYR A 79 -17.04 26.40 -12.46
CA TYR A 79 -18.46 26.67 -12.26
C TYR A 79 -18.78 28.17 -12.22
N GLU A 80 -17.89 29.01 -11.66
CA GLU A 80 -18.07 30.46 -11.61
C GLU A 80 -17.97 31.10 -13.01
N GLU A 81 -16.97 30.72 -13.82
CA GLU A 81 -16.77 31.22 -15.19
C GLU A 81 -17.94 30.87 -16.11
N ASN A 82 -18.48 29.65 -15.99
CA ASN A 82 -19.65 29.22 -16.75
C ASN A 82 -20.98 29.60 -16.07
N ASN A 83 -20.99 30.57 -15.13
CA ASN A 83 -22.19 31.03 -14.44
C ASN A 83 -23.11 29.91 -13.90
N PHE A 84 -22.54 28.77 -13.49
CA PHE A 84 -23.23 27.57 -13.04
C PHE A 84 -24.15 26.89 -14.09
N GLU A 85 -23.94 27.15 -15.39
CA GLU A 85 -24.72 26.50 -16.46
C GLU A 85 -24.53 24.98 -16.47
N GLU A 86 -23.30 24.51 -16.30
CA GLU A 86 -22.95 23.08 -16.22
C GLU A 86 -23.08 22.49 -14.80
N PHE A 87 -23.58 23.26 -13.83
CA PHE A 87 -23.77 22.78 -12.47
C PHE A 87 -25.04 21.92 -12.41
N ASP A 88 -24.88 20.61 -12.26
CA ASP A 88 -25.94 19.60 -12.20
C ASP A 88 -26.05 18.93 -10.80
N LEU A 89 -26.95 17.95 -10.65
CA LEU A 89 -27.12 17.25 -9.37
C LEU A 89 -25.83 16.55 -8.92
N LYS A 90 -25.07 15.99 -9.86
CA LYS A 90 -23.81 15.31 -9.57
C LYS A 90 -22.73 16.28 -9.09
N ALA A 91 -22.67 17.47 -9.67
CA ALA A 91 -21.80 18.56 -9.22
C ALA A 91 -22.16 19.01 -7.79
N LEU A 92 -23.46 19.11 -7.47
CA LEU A 92 -23.95 19.40 -6.12
C LEU A 92 -23.56 18.32 -5.10
N GLU A 93 -23.75 17.04 -5.44
CA GLU A 93 -23.34 15.90 -4.61
C GLU A 93 -21.81 15.91 -4.39
N GLY A 94 -21.05 16.23 -5.43
CA GLY A 94 -19.59 16.43 -5.38
C GLY A 94 -19.19 17.56 -4.43
N LEU A 95 -19.83 18.73 -4.56
CA LEU A 95 -19.62 19.89 -3.69
C LEU A 95 -19.95 19.55 -2.22
N ASN A 96 -21.06 18.89 -1.96
CA ASN A 96 -21.45 18.49 -0.61
C ASN A 96 -20.45 17.49 0.00
N THR A 97 -19.95 16.56 -0.80
CA THR A 97 -18.90 15.63 -0.38
C THR A 97 -17.61 16.39 -0.05
N TYR A 98 -17.22 17.34 -0.90
CA TYR A 98 -16.07 18.21 -0.68
C TYR A 98 -16.21 19.04 0.59
N ILE A 99 -17.37 19.69 0.82
CA ILE A 99 -17.67 20.44 2.04
C ILE A 99 -17.49 19.56 3.28
N LYS A 100 -18.06 18.34 3.30
CA LYS A 100 -17.92 17.41 4.43
C LYS A 100 -16.44 17.11 4.72
N ASP A 101 -15.65 16.88 3.67
CA ASP A 101 -14.22 16.62 3.76
C ASP A 101 -13.42 17.82 4.30
N VAL A 102 -13.62 19.02 3.74
CA VAL A 102 -13.00 20.27 4.19
C VAL A 102 -13.27 20.50 5.68
N LYS A 103 -14.53 20.38 6.10
CA LYS A 103 -14.91 20.52 7.51
C LYS A 103 -14.18 19.52 8.41
N ARG A 104 -14.07 18.25 7.97
CA ARG A 104 -13.33 17.22 8.72
C ARG A 104 -11.85 17.60 8.86
N TYR A 105 -11.21 18.07 7.80
CA TYR A 105 -9.79 18.42 7.81
C TYR A 105 -9.50 19.63 8.70
N ILE A 106 -10.26 20.72 8.56
CA ILE A 106 -10.10 21.96 9.35
C ILE A 106 -10.27 21.73 10.85
N LYS A 107 -11.12 20.77 11.25
CA LYS A 107 -11.32 20.44 12.67
C LYS A 107 -10.26 19.51 13.26
N SER A 108 -9.39 18.93 12.45
CA SER A 108 -8.39 17.99 12.93
C SER A 108 -7.38 18.66 13.86
N ASN A 109 -6.86 17.90 14.82
CA ASN A 109 -5.89 18.44 15.79
C ASN A 109 -4.59 18.89 15.12
N SER A 110 -4.21 18.22 14.01
CA SER A 110 -3.03 18.59 13.22
C SER A 110 -3.18 19.98 12.61
N TYR A 111 -4.35 20.32 12.06
CA TYR A 111 -4.63 21.64 11.51
C TYR A 111 -4.72 22.70 12.59
N LYS A 112 -5.45 22.44 13.67
CA LYS A 112 -5.59 23.38 14.80
C LYS A 112 -4.24 23.80 15.37
N ALA A 113 -3.30 22.86 15.50
CA ALA A 113 -1.95 23.13 15.98
C ALA A 113 -1.11 24.00 15.01
N ALA A 114 -1.48 24.09 13.73
CA ALA A 114 -0.81 24.94 12.75
C ALA A 114 -1.32 26.39 12.76
N TYR A 115 -2.58 26.62 13.15
CA TYR A 115 -3.21 27.94 13.02
C TYR A 115 -2.52 29.04 13.83
N GLU A 116 -1.97 28.69 15.00
CA GLU A 116 -1.23 29.63 15.85
C GLU A 116 0.09 30.10 15.22
N LEU A 117 0.58 29.40 14.20
CA LEU A 117 1.84 29.70 13.50
C LEU A 117 1.61 30.47 12.19
N ILE A 118 0.35 30.62 11.77
CA ILE A 118 -0.03 31.28 10.51
C ILE A 118 -0.57 32.66 10.84
N LYS A 119 0.10 33.70 10.35
CA LYS A 119 -0.27 35.10 10.51
C LYS A 119 -1.43 35.44 9.57
N SER A 120 -2.65 35.21 10.05
CA SER A 120 -3.86 35.55 9.30
C SER A 120 -4.99 35.91 10.27
N GLU A 121 -5.81 36.89 9.89
CA GLU A 121 -7.01 37.28 10.64
C GLU A 121 -8.19 36.32 10.39
N VAL A 122 -8.07 35.42 9.41
CA VAL A 122 -9.12 34.48 9.05
C VAL A 122 -9.22 33.37 10.09
N ASN A 123 -10.41 33.25 10.70
CA ASN A 123 -10.70 32.17 11.64
C ASN A 123 -11.35 30.97 10.93
N LEU A 124 -10.53 29.98 10.56
CA LEU A 124 -11.01 28.77 9.88
C LEU A 124 -12.08 27.99 10.65
N LEU A 125 -12.03 27.97 11.99
CA LEU A 125 -13.04 27.28 12.80
C LEU A 125 -14.38 28.02 12.79
N SER A 126 -14.38 29.33 12.62
CA SER A 126 -15.60 30.11 12.40
C SER A 126 -16.19 29.81 11.03
N LEU A 127 -15.35 29.81 9.97
CA LEU A 127 -15.78 29.50 8.61
C LEU A 127 -16.33 28.08 8.50
N GLU A 128 -15.71 27.10 9.18
CA GLU A 128 -16.18 25.71 9.23
C GLU A 128 -17.62 25.59 9.78
N LYS A 129 -17.96 26.37 10.81
CA LYS A 129 -19.31 26.37 11.40
C LYS A 129 -20.35 26.93 10.42
N GLN A 130 -19.97 27.95 9.66
CA GLN A 130 -20.84 28.59 8.67
C GLN A 130 -20.98 27.76 7.38
N LEU A 131 -19.95 27.01 7.02
CA LEU A 131 -19.94 26.16 5.84
C LEU A 131 -20.87 24.97 6.04
N THR A 132 -22.05 24.98 5.42
CA THR A 132 -23.04 23.89 5.49
C THR A 132 -23.31 23.31 4.11
N THR A 133 -23.65 22.02 4.07
CA THR A 133 -24.07 21.34 2.85
C THR A 133 -25.41 21.90 2.36
N ILE A 134 -25.59 21.90 1.05
CA ILE A 134 -26.83 22.31 0.40
C ILE A 134 -27.76 21.10 0.31
N LYS A 135 -29.07 21.32 0.44
CA LYS A 135 -30.04 20.23 0.40
C LYS A 135 -30.10 19.61 -1.00
N GLU A 136 -29.89 18.29 -1.08
CA GLU A 136 -29.91 17.54 -2.34
C GLU A 136 -31.36 17.26 -2.80
N PRO A 137 -31.71 17.62 -4.06
CA PRO A 137 -32.94 17.18 -4.70
C PRO A 137 -32.99 15.65 -4.90
N LYS A 138 -34.19 15.08 -5.05
CA LYS A 138 -34.34 13.61 -5.20
C LYS A 138 -33.84 13.06 -6.53
N ASN A 139 -33.83 13.87 -7.58
CA ASN A 139 -33.46 13.50 -8.94
C ASN A 139 -33.12 14.77 -9.76
N GLN A 140 -32.56 14.58 -10.96
CA GLN A 140 -32.13 15.67 -11.83
C GLN A 140 -33.29 16.61 -12.22
N GLN A 141 -34.48 16.08 -12.49
CA GLN A 141 -35.64 16.90 -12.85
C GLN A 141 -35.99 17.94 -11.77
N LYS A 142 -36.01 17.50 -10.50
CA LYS A 142 -36.25 18.42 -9.37
C LYS A 142 -35.09 19.37 -9.12
N PHE A 143 -33.87 18.94 -9.45
CA PHE A 143 -32.72 19.84 -9.41
C PHE A 143 -32.90 20.97 -10.43
N ASP A 144 -33.32 20.67 -11.66
CA ASP A 144 -33.50 21.68 -12.71
C ASP A 144 -34.57 22.71 -12.35
N GLU A 145 -35.65 22.28 -11.68
CA GLU A 145 -36.70 23.16 -11.13
C GLU A 145 -36.15 24.14 -10.07
N ASP A 146 -35.29 23.65 -9.16
CA ASP A 146 -34.71 24.42 -8.06
C ASP A 146 -33.36 25.09 -8.41
N LYS A 147 -32.85 24.91 -9.65
CA LYS A 147 -31.49 25.26 -10.05
C LYS A 147 -31.11 26.71 -9.75
N PRO A 148 -31.95 27.75 -10.00
CA PRO A 148 -31.60 29.13 -9.68
C PRO A 148 -31.34 29.36 -8.18
N LYS A 149 -32.14 28.71 -7.32
CA LYS A 149 -31.98 28.79 -5.87
C LYS A 149 -30.72 28.05 -5.42
N ILE A 150 -30.51 26.83 -5.92
CA ILE A 150 -29.32 26.02 -5.59
C ILE A 150 -28.04 26.73 -6.04
N ALA A 151 -28.02 27.34 -7.22
CA ALA A 151 -26.89 28.11 -7.71
C ALA A 151 -26.57 29.30 -6.78
N ASN A 152 -27.60 30.02 -6.30
CA ASN A 152 -27.40 31.12 -5.36
C ASN A 152 -26.84 30.65 -4.00
N GLU A 153 -27.38 29.55 -3.45
CA GLU A 153 -26.83 28.93 -2.24
C GLU A 153 -25.38 28.46 -2.46
N SER A 154 -25.07 27.91 -3.64
CA SER A 154 -23.73 27.46 -4.03
C SER A 154 -22.74 28.62 -4.07
N LYS A 155 -23.11 29.76 -4.66
CA LYS A 155 -22.29 30.98 -4.66
C LYS A 155 -21.91 31.45 -3.25
N GLN A 156 -22.85 31.37 -2.30
CA GLN A 156 -22.55 31.70 -0.89
C GLN A 156 -21.55 30.71 -0.26
N ARG A 157 -21.64 29.41 -0.60
CA ARG A 157 -20.67 28.41 -0.13
C ARG A 157 -19.31 28.60 -0.79
N PHE A 158 -19.27 28.95 -2.07
CA PHE A 158 -18.02 29.21 -2.80
C PHE A 158 -17.25 30.37 -2.18
N HIS A 159 -17.92 31.46 -1.79
CA HIS A 159 -17.27 32.56 -1.09
C HIS A 159 -16.54 32.11 0.20
N LEU A 160 -17.17 31.25 1.01
CA LEU A 160 -16.54 30.68 2.21
C LEU A 160 -15.40 29.72 1.85
N LEU A 161 -15.56 28.92 0.80
CA LEU A 161 -14.55 27.98 0.33
C LEU A 161 -13.31 28.72 -0.21
N TRP A 162 -13.47 29.83 -0.91
CA TRP A 162 -12.37 30.68 -1.37
C TRP A 162 -11.54 31.20 -0.21
N GLN A 163 -12.17 31.75 0.83
CA GLN A 163 -11.45 32.20 2.03
C GLN A 163 -10.64 31.07 2.69
N ILE A 164 -11.20 29.86 2.73
CA ILE A 164 -10.52 28.67 3.27
C ILE A 164 -9.34 28.26 2.37
N ILE A 165 -9.55 28.23 1.06
CA ILE A 165 -8.55 27.86 0.06
C ILE A 165 -7.39 28.86 0.10
N ASP A 166 -7.66 30.16 0.07
CA ASP A 166 -6.64 31.22 0.10
C ASP A 166 -5.79 31.15 1.38
N TYR A 167 -6.43 30.94 2.53
CA TYR A 167 -5.72 30.72 3.79
C TYR A 167 -4.77 29.52 3.69
N CYS A 168 -5.28 28.38 3.20
CA CYS A 168 -4.49 27.15 3.07
C CYS A 168 -3.37 27.29 2.03
N ALA A 169 -3.63 27.96 0.91
CA ALA A 169 -2.71 28.15 -0.20
C ALA A 169 -1.63 29.21 0.10
N SER A 170 -1.84 30.06 1.11
CA SER A 170 -0.84 31.03 1.56
C SER A 170 0.53 30.37 1.87
N PRO A 171 1.66 31.10 1.76
CA PRO A 171 2.98 30.53 2.02
C PRO A 171 3.10 29.87 3.41
N GLU A 172 2.60 30.53 4.45
CA GLU A 172 2.58 29.98 5.82
C GLU A 172 1.56 28.85 5.98
N GLY A 173 0.40 28.95 5.32
CA GLY A 173 -0.61 27.88 5.26
C GLY A 173 -0.03 26.58 4.70
N LYS A 174 0.60 26.64 3.51
CA LYS A 174 1.28 25.50 2.91
C LYS A 174 2.40 24.97 3.80
N ARG A 175 3.22 25.87 4.37
CA ARG A 175 4.34 25.51 5.26
C ARG A 175 3.87 24.72 6.48
N TYR A 176 3.00 25.29 7.31
CA TYR A 176 2.66 24.67 8.60
C TYR A 176 1.59 23.59 8.49
N ILE A 177 0.54 23.77 7.67
CA ILE A 177 -0.48 22.73 7.48
C ILE A 177 0.13 21.54 6.74
N GLY A 178 0.92 21.81 5.69
CA GLY A 178 1.66 20.79 4.95
C GLY A 178 2.59 20.00 5.86
N ALA A 179 3.39 20.67 6.69
CA ALA A 179 4.27 20.03 7.66
C ALA A 179 3.48 19.14 8.63
N LYS A 180 2.40 19.64 9.24
CA LYS A 180 1.56 18.83 10.15
C LYS A 180 0.92 17.64 9.44
N ASN A 181 0.55 17.76 8.17
CA ASN A 181 0.03 16.62 7.39
C ASN A 181 1.10 15.53 7.26
N VAL A 182 2.30 15.86 6.74
CA VAL A 182 3.36 14.87 6.50
C VAL A 182 3.92 14.26 7.79
N ILE A 183 3.91 15.01 8.91
CA ILE A 183 4.32 14.50 10.22
C ILE A 183 3.51 13.26 10.61
N TYR A 184 2.18 13.35 10.51
CA TYR A 184 1.26 12.32 11.00
C TYR A 184 0.87 11.27 9.96
N THR A 185 1.17 11.50 8.68
CA THR A 185 0.86 10.53 7.62
C THR A 185 2.08 9.78 7.10
N ILE A 186 3.29 10.35 7.20
CA ILE A 186 4.51 9.81 6.61
C ILE A 186 5.63 9.65 7.64
N ILE A 187 6.01 10.73 8.32
CA ILE A 187 7.23 10.76 9.16
C ILE A 187 7.07 9.86 10.38
N ASN A 188 5.92 9.92 11.05
CA ASN A 188 5.61 9.12 12.25
C ASN A 188 5.64 7.61 12.02
N ASN A 189 5.62 7.13 10.77
CA ASN A 189 5.76 5.71 10.46
C ASN A 189 7.20 5.22 10.68
N ALA A 190 8.20 6.11 10.61
CA ALA A 190 9.61 5.76 10.74
C ALA A 190 10.16 5.95 12.15
N TRP A 191 9.80 7.05 12.81
CA TRP A 191 10.32 7.38 14.14
C TRP A 191 9.31 8.23 14.93
N ASN A 192 9.43 8.23 16.26
CA ASN A 192 8.49 8.89 17.17
C ASN A 192 9.15 9.26 18.52
N GLY A 193 8.44 10.00 19.37
CA GLY A 193 8.81 10.25 20.77
C GLY A 193 9.90 11.31 20.99
N VAL A 194 10.40 11.95 19.93
CA VAL A 194 11.45 12.98 19.98
C VAL A 194 11.08 14.18 19.11
N SER A 195 11.74 15.32 19.34
CA SER A 195 11.48 16.58 18.62
C SER A 195 9.98 16.91 18.55
N PHE A 196 9.45 17.30 17.39
CA PHE A 196 8.03 17.63 17.18
C PHE A 196 7.07 16.45 17.37
N LEU A 197 7.58 15.22 17.49
CA LEU A 197 6.82 14.02 17.85
C LEU A 197 6.91 13.66 19.34
N ASN A 198 7.65 14.43 20.13
CA ASN A 198 7.57 14.37 21.59
C ASN A 198 6.31 15.10 22.05
N PRO A 199 5.33 14.43 22.68
CA PRO A 199 4.11 15.08 23.17
C PRO A 199 4.36 16.18 24.22
N GLN A 200 5.56 16.20 24.81
CA GLN A 200 5.97 17.16 25.83
C GLN A 200 6.81 18.32 25.28
N THR A 201 7.03 18.39 23.95
CA THR A 201 7.79 19.51 23.37
C THR A 201 7.09 20.83 23.64
N LYS A 202 7.89 21.84 24.01
CA LYS A 202 7.41 23.22 24.21
C LYS A 202 7.54 24.06 22.94
N GLU A 203 8.37 23.62 22.01
CA GLU A 203 8.56 24.30 20.74
C GLU A 203 7.37 23.98 19.83
N LYS A 204 6.64 25.01 19.43
CA LYS A 204 5.43 24.85 18.60
C LYS A 204 5.79 24.82 17.11
N ASP A 205 6.83 25.55 16.72
CA ASP A 205 7.32 25.54 15.35
C ASP A 205 8.11 24.25 15.10
N VAL A 206 7.50 23.37 14.31
CA VAL A 206 8.07 22.05 13.98
C VAL A 206 9.38 22.14 13.20
N TYR A 207 9.63 23.24 12.49
CA TYR A 207 10.89 23.47 11.78
C TYR A 207 11.99 23.82 12.78
N ALA A 208 11.71 24.74 13.70
CA ALA A 208 12.64 25.11 14.76
C ALA A 208 12.94 23.93 15.68
N ASP A 209 11.93 23.15 16.08
CA ASP A 209 12.10 21.95 16.90
C ASP A 209 13.03 20.94 16.21
N TYR A 210 12.75 20.61 14.94
CA TYR A 210 13.58 19.67 14.17
C TYR A 210 15.02 20.16 14.00
N LYS A 211 15.21 21.45 13.69
CA LYS A 211 16.53 22.07 13.55
C LYS A 211 17.32 21.96 14.86
N ASN A 212 16.74 22.40 15.97
CA ASN A 212 17.40 22.39 17.28
C ASN A 212 17.74 20.96 17.72
N TYR A 213 16.81 20.02 17.55
CA TYR A 213 16.97 18.65 18.03
C TYR A 213 17.95 17.83 17.19
N PHE A 214 17.86 17.88 15.86
CA PHE A 214 18.66 17.03 14.96
C PHE A 214 19.82 17.79 14.29
N VAL A 215 19.54 18.92 13.63
CA VAL A 215 20.50 19.60 12.76
C VAL A 215 21.60 20.28 13.57
N ASP A 216 21.23 21.15 14.50
CA ASP A 216 22.18 21.90 15.34
C ASP A 216 23.01 20.96 16.22
N SER A 217 22.40 19.89 16.71
CA SER A 217 23.10 18.83 17.44
C SER A 217 24.16 18.13 16.59
N ALA A 218 23.87 17.85 15.32
CA ALA A 218 24.83 17.26 14.38
C ALA A 218 25.96 18.23 14.02
N VAL A 219 25.62 19.49 13.73
CA VAL A 219 26.61 20.55 13.40
C VAL A 219 27.55 20.81 14.58
N ALA A 220 27.04 20.93 15.80
CA ALA A 220 27.85 21.09 17.01
C ALA A 220 28.78 19.91 17.24
N TYR A 221 28.30 18.67 17.00
CA TYR A 221 29.13 17.48 17.07
C TYR A 221 30.26 17.48 16.04
N LEU A 222 29.98 17.84 14.78
CA LEU A 222 30.99 17.92 13.73
C LEU A 222 32.12 18.89 14.11
N GLN A 223 31.77 20.05 14.67
CA GLN A 223 32.70 21.10 15.10
C GLN A 223 33.43 20.80 16.42
N SER A 224 32.99 19.81 17.21
CA SER A 224 33.57 19.51 18.51
C SER A 224 34.95 18.85 18.45
N GLU A 225 35.80 19.14 19.45
CA GLU A 225 37.07 18.44 19.69
C GLU A 225 36.80 17.07 20.34
N LYS A 226 37.19 15.99 19.64
CA LYS A 226 36.81 14.61 20.00
C LYS A 226 37.89 13.85 20.78
N SER A 227 39.00 14.49 21.11
CA SER A 227 40.19 13.88 21.76
C SER A 227 39.89 13.21 23.11
N LYS A 228 38.86 13.68 23.82
CA LYS A 228 38.44 13.17 25.15
C LYS A 228 37.21 12.27 25.10
N PHE A 229 36.69 11.96 23.92
CA PHE A 229 35.49 11.13 23.77
C PHE A 229 35.86 9.67 24.09
N LYS A 230 35.02 9.01 24.90
CA LYS A 230 35.36 7.71 25.52
C LYS A 230 34.68 6.51 24.86
N TYR A 231 33.66 6.77 24.06
CA TYR A 231 32.83 5.75 23.43
C TYR A 231 32.82 5.94 21.93
N ASN A 232 32.27 4.97 21.20
CA ASN A 232 32.18 5.02 19.75
C ASN A 232 30.72 4.86 19.31
N CYS A 233 30.36 5.55 18.24
CA CYS A 233 29.08 5.42 17.57
C CYS A 233 28.91 3.99 17.04
N PHE A 234 27.79 3.35 17.36
CA PHE A 234 27.45 1.99 16.91
C PHE A 234 27.38 1.85 15.38
N VAL A 235 27.05 2.92 14.65
CA VAL A 235 26.88 2.88 13.19
C VAL A 235 28.16 3.20 12.44
N CYS A 236 28.82 4.32 12.76
CA CYS A 236 29.97 4.83 11.99
C CYS A 236 31.31 4.70 12.73
N ASN A 237 31.30 4.14 13.93
CA ASN A 237 32.47 3.99 14.81
C ASN A 237 33.17 5.32 15.19
N ALA A 238 32.60 6.48 14.84
CA ALA A 238 33.15 7.78 15.22
C ALA A 238 33.06 8.00 16.74
N PRO A 239 34.01 8.70 17.37
CA PRO A 239 33.99 8.92 18.81
C PRO A 239 32.73 9.67 19.27
N ILE A 240 32.18 9.32 20.44
CA ILE A 240 31.06 10.01 21.10
C ILE A 240 31.37 10.23 22.60
N LYS A 241 30.79 11.31 23.15
CA LYS A 241 31.07 11.75 24.52
C LYS A 241 30.46 10.81 25.57
N ASP A 242 29.23 10.37 25.33
CA ASP A 242 28.43 9.54 26.23
C ASP A 242 27.46 8.66 25.42
N MET A 243 26.79 7.74 26.11
CA MET A 243 25.86 6.76 25.52
C MET A 243 24.39 7.22 25.55
N SER A 244 24.13 8.53 25.68
CA SER A 244 22.76 9.04 25.85
C SER A 244 21.92 9.02 24.56
N ASN A 245 22.57 9.05 23.40
CA ASN A 245 21.90 9.01 22.10
C ASN A 245 21.67 7.56 21.67
N ASP A 246 20.59 6.96 22.14
CA ASP A 246 20.15 5.63 21.71
C ASP A 246 19.25 5.66 20.45
N LEU A 247 18.81 4.48 20.02
CA LEU A 247 17.90 4.27 18.89
C LEU A 247 16.42 4.15 19.31
N SER A 248 16.06 4.45 20.57
CA SER A 248 14.69 4.27 21.11
C SER A 248 13.62 5.05 20.36
N PHE A 249 14.01 6.13 19.67
CA PHE A 249 13.10 6.96 18.86
C PHE A 249 12.71 6.29 17.53
N MET A 250 13.44 5.27 17.07
CA MET A 250 13.14 4.55 15.84
C MET A 250 12.03 3.53 16.08
N ASN A 251 10.99 3.57 15.26
CA ASN A 251 9.87 2.65 15.39
C ASN A 251 10.32 1.20 15.17
N ALA A 252 9.77 0.27 15.97
CA ALA A 252 10.00 -1.18 15.85
C ALA A 252 11.49 -1.61 15.78
N THR A 253 12.41 -0.79 16.31
CA THR A 253 13.86 -1.04 16.26
C THR A 253 14.48 -0.88 17.64
N GLY A 254 14.41 0.32 18.21
CA GLY A 254 14.96 0.61 19.53
C GLY A 254 14.06 0.13 20.67
N PHE A 255 14.58 0.24 21.90
CA PHE A 255 13.84 -0.01 23.12
C PHE A 255 14.10 1.14 24.11
N ASP A 256 13.22 1.31 25.08
CA ASP A 256 13.38 2.29 26.16
C ASP A 256 14.53 1.84 27.07
N VAL A 257 15.74 2.37 26.82
CA VAL A 257 16.95 2.01 27.55
C VAL A 257 16.82 2.31 29.05
N ALA A 258 16.12 3.38 29.41
CA ALA A 258 15.96 3.82 30.80
C ALA A 258 15.05 2.87 31.61
N ARG A 259 14.03 2.29 30.97
CA ARG A 259 13.01 1.47 31.66
C ARG A 259 13.10 -0.02 31.36
N LYS A 260 13.77 -0.43 30.28
CA LYS A 260 13.78 -1.81 29.77
C LYS A 260 15.19 -2.36 29.55
N ALA A 261 16.07 -2.18 30.53
CA ALA A 261 17.44 -2.68 30.48
C ALA A 261 17.55 -4.21 30.26
N SER A 262 16.50 -4.98 30.55
CA SER A 262 16.48 -6.44 30.33
C SER A 262 16.53 -6.88 28.87
N HIS A 263 16.34 -5.96 27.92
CA HIS A 263 16.52 -6.24 26.49
C HIS A 263 17.99 -6.30 26.06
N VAL A 264 18.92 -5.91 26.94
CA VAL A 264 20.35 -5.88 26.65
C VAL A 264 21.11 -6.90 27.46
N TRP A 265 22.14 -7.49 26.86
CA TRP A 265 23.05 -8.38 27.55
C TRP A 265 23.63 -7.71 28.81
N ASN A 266 23.58 -8.43 29.94
CA ASN A 266 24.05 -7.94 31.23
C ASN A 266 23.47 -6.58 31.68
N PHE A 267 22.29 -6.19 31.16
CA PHE A 267 21.63 -4.92 31.48
C PHE A 267 22.47 -3.67 31.19
N GLN A 268 23.49 -3.77 30.31
CA GLN A 268 24.39 -2.67 29.96
C GLN A 268 24.19 -2.29 28.49
N ASN A 269 23.63 -1.10 28.24
CA ASN A 269 23.45 -0.62 26.87
C ASN A 269 24.79 -0.22 26.24
N ASP A 270 25.14 -0.91 25.16
CA ASP A 270 26.28 -0.64 24.30
C ASP A 270 25.87 -0.04 22.94
N THR A 271 24.56 0.21 22.74
CA THR A 271 24.03 0.81 21.52
C THR A 271 23.78 2.30 21.68
N ALA A 272 24.71 3.12 21.19
CA ALA A 272 24.54 4.57 21.08
C ALA A 272 25.13 5.10 19.77
N ILE A 273 24.55 6.19 19.26
CA ILE A 273 24.89 6.77 17.97
C ILE A 273 25.37 8.21 18.12
N CYS A 274 26.23 8.67 17.21
CA CYS A 274 26.62 10.07 17.18
C CYS A 274 25.46 10.96 16.69
N PRO A 275 25.44 12.26 17.04
CA PRO A 275 24.42 13.20 16.58
C PRO A 275 24.26 13.27 15.06
N LEU A 276 25.35 13.10 14.29
CA LEU A 276 25.27 13.01 12.83
C LEU A 276 24.46 11.79 12.37
N CYS A 277 24.78 10.59 12.85
CA CYS A 277 24.01 9.38 12.52
C CYS A 277 22.54 9.51 12.95
N LYS A 278 22.26 10.18 14.06
CA LYS A 278 20.89 10.45 14.53
C LYS A 278 20.12 11.36 13.56
N LEU A 279 20.76 12.40 13.04
CA LEU A 279 20.19 13.23 11.97
C LEU A 279 19.93 12.38 10.70
N ILE A 280 20.88 11.56 10.27
CA ILE A 280 20.68 10.69 9.09
C ILE A 280 19.52 9.72 9.32
N TYR A 281 19.42 9.04 10.46
CA TYR A 281 18.28 8.16 10.77
C TYR A 281 16.93 8.88 10.75
N SER A 282 16.88 10.16 11.13
CA SER A 282 15.64 10.93 11.02
C SER A 282 15.15 11.07 9.56
N CYS A 283 16.02 10.84 8.57
CA CYS A 283 15.70 10.81 7.13
C CYS A 283 15.16 9.46 6.63
N LEU A 284 15.07 8.42 7.48
CA LEU A 284 14.45 7.13 7.15
C LEU A 284 13.11 7.24 6.39
N PRO A 285 12.15 8.10 6.79
CA PRO A 285 10.88 8.18 6.10
C PRO A 285 10.99 8.69 4.65
N ALA A 286 12.10 9.34 4.27
CA ALA A 286 12.35 9.77 2.90
C ALA A 286 12.95 8.66 2.02
N GLY A 287 13.52 7.62 2.63
CA GLY A 287 14.03 6.44 1.94
C GLY A 287 12.95 5.40 1.64
N ILE A 288 11.99 5.24 2.56
CA ILE A 288 10.85 4.33 2.42
C ILE A 288 9.72 5.05 1.66
N THR A 289 9.05 4.34 0.75
CA THR A 289 7.82 4.85 0.12
C THR A 289 6.63 4.39 0.92
N TYR A 290 5.79 5.32 1.39
CA TYR A 290 4.58 5.01 2.15
C TYR A 290 3.30 5.23 1.34
N THR A 291 2.31 4.40 1.60
CA THR A 291 0.92 4.58 1.17
C THR A 291 0.01 4.15 2.30
N TYR A 292 -0.71 5.10 2.86
CA TYR A 292 -1.58 4.83 4.01
C TYR A 292 -0.80 4.16 5.16
N ASP A 293 -1.22 2.97 5.57
CA ASP A 293 -0.67 2.12 6.64
C ASP A 293 0.44 1.18 6.15
N ARG A 294 0.88 1.33 4.89
CA ARG A 294 1.83 0.42 4.24
C ARG A 294 3.05 1.16 3.71
N GLY A 295 4.21 0.50 3.71
CA GLY A 295 5.43 1.05 3.15
C GLY A 295 6.32 -0.01 2.50
N ILE A 296 7.19 0.42 1.59
CA ILE A 296 8.13 -0.45 0.90
C ILE A 296 9.48 0.22 0.68
N TYR A 297 10.55 -0.55 0.86
CA TYR A 297 11.92 -0.20 0.53
C TYR A 297 12.67 -1.42 -0.02
N ILE A 298 13.47 -1.19 -1.06
CA ILE A 298 14.33 -2.20 -1.67
C ILE A 298 15.76 -1.96 -1.22
N ASN A 299 16.28 -2.85 -0.38
CA ASN A 299 17.63 -2.75 0.18
C ASN A 299 18.67 -3.33 -0.77
N GLN A 300 18.96 -2.60 -1.85
CA GLN A 300 20.08 -2.90 -2.75
C GLN A 300 21.36 -2.34 -2.13
N ASN A 301 22.21 -3.20 -1.58
CA ASN A 301 23.39 -2.79 -0.80
C ASN A 301 24.71 -2.87 -1.58
N ILE A 302 24.73 -3.45 -2.79
CA ILE A 302 25.93 -3.54 -3.63
C ILE A 302 26.27 -2.17 -4.26
N SER A 303 25.24 -1.39 -4.61
CA SER A 303 25.38 -0.13 -5.33
C SER A 303 24.34 0.88 -4.83
N LEU A 304 24.80 1.94 -4.17
CA LEU A 304 23.94 3.01 -3.68
C LEU A 304 23.21 3.70 -4.84
N LYS A 305 23.86 3.81 -6.01
CA LYS A 305 23.23 4.35 -7.23
C LYS A 305 22.02 3.52 -7.65
N ASP A 306 22.13 2.19 -7.59
CA ASP A 306 21.04 1.29 -7.93
C ASP A 306 19.92 1.32 -6.88
N ALA A 307 20.29 1.41 -5.59
CA ALA A 307 19.34 1.60 -4.49
C ALA A 307 18.49 2.86 -4.68
N ILE A 308 19.11 3.99 -5.00
CA ILE A 308 18.42 5.26 -5.26
C ILE A 308 17.52 5.13 -6.49
N ARG A 309 18.06 4.56 -7.59
CA ARG A 309 17.34 4.40 -8.86
C ARG A 309 16.07 3.57 -8.68
N ILE A 310 16.18 2.39 -8.07
CA ILE A 310 15.04 1.48 -7.96
C ILE A 310 13.97 2.01 -7.00
N ASN A 311 14.37 2.54 -5.85
CA ASN A 311 13.42 3.08 -4.88
C ASN A 311 12.73 4.33 -5.42
N SER A 312 13.43 5.18 -6.19
CA SER A 312 12.81 6.32 -6.87
C SER A 312 11.78 5.89 -7.92
N LYS A 313 12.10 4.84 -8.70
CA LYS A 313 11.18 4.28 -9.70
C LYS A 313 9.92 3.71 -9.07
N ILE A 314 10.06 2.95 -7.99
CA ILE A 314 8.93 2.39 -7.23
C ILE A 314 8.09 3.52 -6.64
N LYS A 315 8.73 4.50 -6.00
CA LYS A 315 8.07 5.68 -5.42
C LYS A 315 7.20 6.41 -6.44
N HIS A 316 7.76 6.73 -7.61
CA HIS A 316 7.02 7.40 -8.67
C HIS A 316 5.77 6.62 -9.10
N LYS A 317 5.90 5.30 -9.34
CA LYS A 317 4.76 4.46 -9.74
C LYS A 317 3.69 4.35 -8.66
N ILE A 318 4.10 4.21 -7.41
CA ILE A 318 3.18 4.12 -6.27
C ILE A 318 2.36 5.42 -6.18
N LEU A 319 3.04 6.57 -6.16
CA LEU A 319 2.40 7.86 -5.98
C LEU A 319 1.53 8.24 -7.19
N SER A 320 1.94 7.93 -8.42
CA SER A 320 1.11 8.16 -9.61
C SER A 320 -0.11 7.23 -9.66
N SER A 321 -0.01 6.01 -9.12
CA SER A 321 -1.11 5.04 -9.15
C SER A 321 -2.22 5.32 -8.13
N GLN A 322 -1.95 6.10 -7.08
CA GLN A 322 -2.94 6.54 -6.09
C GLN A 322 -4.11 7.30 -6.73
N GLU A 323 -3.86 8.02 -7.82
CA GLU A 323 -4.88 8.74 -8.60
C GLU A 323 -5.93 7.81 -9.19
N SER A 324 -5.55 6.56 -9.47
CA SER A 324 -6.46 5.54 -10.00
C SER A 324 -7.17 4.71 -8.92
N GLY A 325 -7.02 5.09 -7.64
CA GLY A 325 -7.57 4.36 -6.49
C GLY A 325 -6.84 3.05 -6.16
N MET A 326 -5.68 2.80 -6.78
CA MET A 326 -4.89 1.59 -6.56
C MET A 326 -4.07 1.70 -5.27
N ARG A 327 -4.24 0.72 -4.36
CA ARG A 327 -3.63 0.74 -3.02
C ARG A 327 -2.49 -0.27 -2.82
N SER A 328 -2.13 -1.01 -3.85
CA SER A 328 -1.11 -2.06 -3.76
C SER A 328 0.31 -1.47 -3.78
N ILE A 329 1.09 -1.74 -2.73
CA ILE A 329 2.53 -1.43 -2.70
C ILE A 329 3.35 -2.38 -3.59
N TYR A 330 2.80 -3.55 -3.91
CA TYR A 330 3.48 -4.59 -4.68
C TYR A 330 3.46 -4.34 -6.18
N HIS A 331 2.39 -3.72 -6.70
CA HIS A 331 2.24 -3.50 -8.13
C HIS A 331 3.40 -2.69 -8.72
N ALA A 332 3.88 -1.67 -8.01
CA ALA A 332 5.02 -0.88 -8.46
C ALA A 332 6.32 -1.69 -8.50
N LEU A 333 6.54 -2.56 -7.51
CA LEU A 333 7.69 -3.49 -7.48
C LEU A 333 7.60 -4.51 -8.62
N VAL A 334 6.47 -5.16 -8.80
CA VAL A 334 6.23 -6.13 -9.88
C VAL A 334 6.35 -5.47 -11.26
N GLY A 335 5.80 -4.28 -11.42
CA GLY A 335 5.95 -3.50 -12.65
C GLY A 335 7.41 -3.08 -12.89
N ALA A 336 8.19 -2.79 -11.85
CA ALA A 336 9.62 -2.51 -12.00
C ALA A 336 10.39 -3.76 -12.49
N LEU A 337 10.04 -4.95 -12.01
CA LEU A 337 10.58 -6.24 -12.47
C LEU A 337 10.21 -6.55 -13.93
N HIS A 338 8.98 -6.25 -14.34
CA HIS A 338 8.48 -6.55 -15.70
C HIS A 338 9.00 -5.61 -16.78
N GLU A 339 9.52 -4.44 -16.42
CA GLU A 339 10.07 -3.45 -17.37
C GLU A 339 11.54 -3.69 -17.72
N GLN A 340 12.21 -4.65 -17.08
CA GLN A 340 13.56 -5.04 -17.48
C GLN A 340 13.48 -5.94 -18.72
N GLU A 341 13.99 -5.43 -19.86
CA GLU A 341 13.88 -6.09 -21.16
C GLU A 341 14.77 -7.35 -21.28
N ASN A 342 15.91 -7.38 -20.58
CA ASN A 342 16.85 -8.51 -20.59
C ASN A 342 16.61 -9.47 -19.41
N ASP A 343 16.63 -10.78 -19.66
CA ASP A 343 16.49 -11.82 -18.63
C ASP A 343 17.58 -11.75 -17.55
N SER A 344 18.81 -11.32 -17.86
CA SER A 344 19.84 -11.10 -16.83
C SER A 344 19.47 -9.94 -15.90
N ALA A 345 18.89 -8.87 -16.46
CA ALA A 345 18.47 -7.69 -15.70
C ALA A 345 17.28 -8.01 -14.78
N LYS A 346 16.33 -8.85 -15.22
CA LYS A 346 15.16 -9.30 -14.42
C LYS A 346 15.53 -9.99 -13.11
N TYR A 347 16.75 -10.52 -13.01
CA TYR A 347 17.29 -11.16 -11.80
C TYR A 347 18.32 -10.29 -11.07
N GLU A 348 18.52 -9.02 -11.43
CA GLU A 348 19.34 -8.08 -10.64
C GLU A 348 18.78 -7.86 -9.23
N LEU A 349 17.48 -8.13 -9.05
CA LEU A 349 16.83 -8.13 -7.73
C LEU A 349 16.84 -9.49 -7.05
N ALA A 350 17.50 -10.50 -7.64
CA ALA A 350 17.69 -11.77 -6.96
C ALA A 350 18.51 -11.52 -5.69
N ASP A 351 18.07 -12.13 -4.60
CA ASP A 351 18.69 -12.04 -3.28
C ASP A 351 18.68 -10.63 -2.67
N VAL A 352 17.95 -9.69 -3.28
CA VAL A 352 17.70 -8.36 -2.70
C VAL A 352 16.62 -8.47 -1.62
N GLN A 353 16.89 -7.82 -0.48
CA GLN A 353 15.95 -7.74 0.63
C GLN A 353 14.90 -6.65 0.36
N VAL A 354 13.62 -7.05 0.41
CA VAL A 354 12.47 -6.17 0.39
C VAL A 354 12.03 -5.95 1.83
N VAL A 355 12.04 -4.69 2.25
CA VAL A 355 11.53 -4.26 3.55
C VAL A 355 10.11 -3.73 3.33
N ARG A 356 9.16 -4.28 4.08
CA ARG A 356 7.75 -3.89 4.05
C ARG A 356 7.35 -3.37 5.42
N PHE A 357 6.68 -2.23 5.45
CA PHE A 357 6.03 -1.72 6.64
C PHE A 357 4.54 -2.04 6.53
N GLU A 358 4.00 -2.84 7.44
CA GLU A 358 2.59 -3.25 7.45
C GLU A 358 2.13 -3.38 8.92
N ASN A 359 1.01 -2.75 9.28
CA ASN A 359 0.45 -2.79 10.64
C ASN A 359 1.48 -2.39 11.72
N GLU A 360 2.11 -1.22 11.55
CA GLU A 360 3.10 -0.67 12.50
C GLU A 360 4.34 -1.55 12.74
N SER A 361 4.61 -2.52 11.85
CA SER A 361 5.74 -3.45 11.97
C SER A 361 6.48 -3.62 10.66
N TYR A 362 7.79 -3.88 10.74
CA TYR A 362 8.61 -4.24 9.58
C TYR A 362 8.56 -5.74 9.30
N ARG A 363 8.42 -6.10 8.02
CA ARG A 363 8.49 -7.47 7.50
C ARG A 363 9.54 -7.53 6.40
N PHE A 364 10.26 -8.65 6.35
CA PHE A 364 11.39 -8.83 5.45
C PHE A 364 11.14 -10.02 4.52
N ASN A 365 11.42 -9.84 3.24
CA ASN A 365 11.45 -10.91 2.27
C ASN A 365 12.74 -10.81 1.45
N ILE A 366 13.33 -11.94 1.13
CA ILE A 366 14.44 -12.03 0.17
C ILE A 366 13.82 -12.45 -1.17
N LEU A 367 14.06 -11.66 -2.22
CA LEU A 367 13.55 -11.96 -3.55
C LEU A 367 14.37 -13.07 -4.19
N ALA A 368 14.12 -14.32 -3.80
CA ALA A 368 14.80 -15.45 -4.40
C ALA A 368 14.46 -15.56 -5.89
N LYS A 369 15.45 -15.95 -6.71
CA LYS A 369 15.29 -16.15 -8.17
C LYS A 369 14.03 -16.96 -8.56
N PRO A 370 13.65 -18.03 -7.83
CA PRO A 370 12.42 -18.74 -8.12
C PRO A 370 11.14 -17.90 -8.02
N MET A 371 11.05 -17.02 -7.02
CA MET A 371 9.90 -16.13 -6.83
C MET A 371 9.80 -15.11 -7.96
N LEU A 372 10.93 -14.51 -8.35
CA LEU A 372 11.01 -13.56 -9.46
C LEU A 372 10.52 -14.20 -10.77
N GLN A 373 10.95 -15.43 -11.05
CA GLN A 373 10.51 -16.12 -12.25
C GLN A 373 8.99 -16.41 -12.25
N ILE A 374 8.37 -16.70 -11.09
CA ILE A 374 6.89 -16.85 -11.02
C ILE A 374 6.22 -15.52 -11.38
N ILE A 375 6.71 -14.41 -10.81
CA ILE A 375 6.17 -13.07 -11.06
C ILE A 375 6.31 -12.68 -12.53
N VAL A 376 7.48 -12.90 -13.13
CA VAL A 376 7.75 -12.61 -14.54
C VAL A 376 6.87 -13.47 -15.46
N ASN A 377 6.77 -14.78 -15.18
CA ASN A 377 6.01 -15.71 -16.01
C ASN A 377 4.49 -15.56 -15.88
N SER A 378 4.02 -14.94 -14.80
CA SER A 378 2.60 -14.77 -14.50
C SER A 378 2.11 -13.34 -14.74
N LYS A 379 2.81 -12.54 -15.57
CA LYS A 379 2.48 -11.12 -15.78
C LYS A 379 1.01 -10.89 -16.11
N LYS A 380 0.49 -11.60 -17.13
CA LYS A 380 -0.90 -11.43 -17.59
C LYS A 380 -1.91 -11.82 -16.51
N GLU A 381 -1.64 -12.92 -15.81
CA GLU A 381 -2.48 -13.42 -14.72
C GLU A 381 -2.48 -12.45 -13.55
N LEU A 382 -1.31 -11.95 -13.14
CA LEU A 382 -1.16 -10.97 -12.07
C LEU A 382 -1.85 -9.65 -12.41
N ASP A 383 -1.66 -9.12 -13.62
CA ASP A 383 -2.28 -7.87 -14.06
C ASP A 383 -3.81 -7.94 -13.97
N SER A 384 -4.39 -9.11 -14.27
CA SER A 384 -5.84 -9.33 -14.16
C SER A 384 -6.37 -9.26 -12.71
N LEU A 385 -5.51 -9.41 -11.71
CA LEU A 385 -5.90 -9.48 -10.29
C LEU A 385 -5.80 -8.12 -9.57
N ILE A 386 -5.16 -7.11 -10.17
CA ILE A 386 -4.83 -5.82 -9.52
C ILE A 386 -6.05 -5.17 -8.85
N ARG A 387 -7.19 -5.15 -9.54
CA ARG A 387 -8.43 -4.49 -9.07
C ARG A 387 -9.45 -5.46 -8.46
N VAL A 388 -9.02 -6.69 -8.19
CA VAL A 388 -9.90 -7.77 -7.75
C VAL A 388 -9.95 -7.80 -6.22
N ASN A 389 -11.15 -7.72 -5.66
CA ASN A 389 -11.34 -7.70 -4.21
C ASN A 389 -12.57 -8.51 -3.76
N PHE A 390 -12.61 -8.89 -2.49
CA PHE A 390 -13.81 -9.45 -1.85
C PHE A 390 -13.87 -9.05 -0.37
N ILE A 391 -15.07 -8.96 0.20
CA ILE A 391 -15.27 -8.59 1.60
C ILE A 391 -15.41 -9.85 2.45
N GLU A 392 -14.55 -9.98 3.46
CA GLU A 392 -14.55 -11.08 4.42
C GLU A 392 -14.36 -10.52 5.83
N ASN A 393 -15.18 -10.95 6.80
CA ASN A 393 -15.12 -10.50 8.19
C ASN A 393 -15.16 -8.96 8.37
N GLY A 394 -15.82 -8.25 7.46
CA GLY A 394 -15.90 -6.78 7.44
C GLY A 394 -14.67 -6.09 6.84
N GLY A 395 -13.61 -6.82 6.51
CA GLY A 395 -12.42 -6.32 5.83
C GLY A 395 -12.48 -6.50 4.32
N ASN A 396 -11.88 -5.57 3.57
CA ASN A 396 -11.71 -5.68 2.13
C ASN A 396 -10.39 -6.38 1.80
N ILE A 397 -10.45 -7.54 1.16
CA ILE A 397 -9.28 -8.34 0.78
C ILE A 397 -8.94 -8.07 -0.68
N ASN A 398 -7.74 -7.57 -0.95
CA ASN A 398 -7.22 -7.41 -2.30
C ASN A 398 -6.52 -8.69 -2.77
N VAL A 399 -7.01 -9.31 -3.85
CA VAL A 399 -6.53 -10.61 -4.31
C VAL A 399 -5.09 -10.53 -4.84
N TYR A 400 -4.72 -9.44 -5.51
CA TYR A 400 -3.36 -9.24 -5.99
C TYR A 400 -2.34 -9.22 -4.85
N ASP A 401 -2.62 -8.43 -3.81
CA ASP A 401 -1.75 -8.32 -2.64
C ASP A 401 -1.59 -9.65 -1.91
N GLU A 402 -2.67 -10.41 -1.75
CA GLU A 402 -2.63 -11.77 -1.17
C GLU A 402 -1.80 -12.73 -2.02
N VAL A 403 -1.92 -12.68 -3.34
CA VAL A 403 -1.15 -13.54 -4.26
C VAL A 403 0.34 -13.20 -4.20
N ILE A 404 0.72 -11.92 -4.27
CA ILE A 404 2.13 -11.51 -4.18
C ILE A 404 2.70 -11.84 -2.80
N GLY A 405 1.96 -11.55 -1.73
CA GLY A 405 2.38 -11.89 -0.37
C GLY A 405 2.65 -13.38 -0.21
N ARG A 406 1.81 -14.25 -0.78
CA ARG A 406 2.03 -15.70 -0.78
C ARG A 406 3.22 -16.13 -1.64
N ILE A 407 3.45 -15.50 -2.80
CA ILE A 407 4.65 -15.75 -3.61
C ILE A 407 5.91 -15.42 -2.80
N PHE A 408 5.96 -14.25 -2.15
CA PHE A 408 7.09 -13.81 -1.32
C PHE A 408 7.33 -14.68 -0.08
N ASN A 409 6.28 -15.36 0.42
CA ASN A 409 6.36 -16.28 1.55
C ASN A 409 6.45 -17.75 1.13
N ASN A 410 6.57 -18.04 -0.18
CA ASN A 410 6.60 -19.40 -0.73
C ASN A 410 5.39 -20.26 -0.31
N GLN A 411 4.20 -19.66 -0.31
CA GLN A 411 2.93 -20.28 0.08
C GLN A 411 2.05 -20.54 -1.14
N ASN A 412 1.37 -21.68 -1.15
CA ASN A 412 0.35 -21.96 -2.17
C ASN A 412 -0.89 -21.06 -1.99
N LEU A 413 -1.73 -21.01 -3.02
CA LEU A 413 -2.93 -20.16 -3.11
C LEU A 413 -4.22 -20.94 -2.81
N PHE A 414 -4.18 -22.23 -2.46
CA PHE A 414 -5.40 -23.04 -2.32
C PHE A 414 -6.37 -22.47 -1.29
N THR A 415 -5.87 -22.02 -0.14
CA THR A 415 -6.74 -21.41 0.88
C THR A 415 -7.35 -20.08 0.43
N LEU A 416 -6.64 -19.29 -0.39
CA LEU A 416 -7.16 -18.04 -0.97
C LEU A 416 -8.26 -18.36 -1.99
N ILE A 417 -8.00 -19.31 -2.89
CA ILE A 417 -8.96 -19.79 -3.90
C ILE A 417 -10.22 -20.34 -3.22
N HIS A 418 -10.05 -21.13 -2.15
CA HIS A 418 -11.17 -21.62 -1.34
C HIS A 418 -12.00 -20.48 -0.75
N ARG A 419 -11.37 -19.49 -0.12
CA ARG A 419 -12.06 -18.31 0.44
C ARG A 419 -12.84 -17.53 -0.62
N MET A 420 -12.24 -17.33 -1.79
CA MET A 420 -12.92 -16.71 -2.93
C MET A 420 -14.18 -17.51 -3.31
N LEU A 421 -14.05 -18.80 -3.61
CA LEU A 421 -15.18 -19.63 -4.06
C LEU A 421 -16.26 -19.78 -2.98
N TYR A 422 -15.86 -19.95 -1.72
CA TYR A 422 -16.79 -19.99 -0.59
C TYR A 422 -17.55 -18.68 -0.43
N GLY A 423 -16.84 -17.54 -0.49
CA GLY A 423 -17.43 -16.20 -0.46
C GLY A 423 -18.46 -16.00 -1.57
N LYS A 424 -18.18 -16.50 -2.78
CA LYS A 424 -19.10 -16.44 -3.93
C LYS A 424 -20.40 -17.22 -3.70
N LEU A 425 -20.35 -18.32 -2.96
CA LEU A 425 -21.54 -19.10 -2.58
C LEU A 425 -22.31 -18.46 -1.41
N SER A 426 -21.59 -17.93 -0.42
CA SER A 426 -22.21 -17.44 0.83
C SER A 426 -22.75 -16.02 0.71
N ASN A 427 -22.05 -15.14 -0.01
CA ASN A 427 -22.42 -13.74 -0.15
C ASN A 427 -21.88 -13.16 -1.48
N PRO A 428 -22.55 -13.47 -2.62
CA PRO A 428 -22.09 -13.03 -3.93
C PRO A 428 -21.96 -11.52 -4.08
N SER A 429 -22.80 -10.73 -3.40
CA SER A 429 -22.79 -9.25 -3.49
C SER A 429 -21.54 -8.62 -2.86
N LYS A 430 -20.81 -9.38 -2.06
CA LYS A 430 -19.52 -8.99 -1.45
C LYS A 430 -18.30 -9.44 -2.25
N CYS A 431 -18.50 -10.05 -3.42
CA CYS A 431 -17.43 -10.65 -4.22
C CYS A 431 -17.26 -9.92 -5.56
N TYR A 432 -16.24 -9.06 -5.65
CA TYR A 432 -15.93 -8.27 -6.85
C TYR A 432 -14.92 -9.00 -7.74
N PHE A 433 -15.26 -10.24 -8.12
CA PHE A 433 -14.45 -11.06 -9.01
C PHE A 433 -15.29 -12.05 -9.82
N TYR A 434 -14.74 -12.47 -10.96
CA TYR A 434 -15.31 -13.47 -11.85
C TYR A 434 -14.47 -14.75 -11.80
N GLY A 435 -14.99 -15.87 -12.30
CA GLY A 435 -14.21 -17.10 -12.29
C GLY A 435 -12.97 -17.02 -13.19
N SER A 436 -12.89 -16.12 -14.18
CA SER A 436 -11.64 -15.85 -14.91
C SER A 436 -10.49 -15.45 -13.98
N HIS A 437 -10.78 -14.67 -12.93
CA HIS A 437 -9.80 -14.32 -11.89
C HIS A 437 -9.41 -15.54 -11.05
N VAL A 438 -10.36 -16.41 -10.70
CA VAL A 438 -10.07 -17.69 -10.00
C VAL A 438 -9.18 -18.59 -10.85
N ARG A 439 -9.46 -18.67 -12.16
CA ARG A 439 -8.62 -19.41 -13.11
C ARG A 439 -7.19 -18.86 -13.12
N ASN A 440 -7.02 -17.55 -13.16
CA ASN A 440 -5.70 -16.93 -13.18
C ASN A 440 -4.94 -17.19 -11.86
N ALA A 441 -5.63 -17.14 -10.71
CA ALA A 441 -5.06 -17.55 -9.43
C ALA A 441 -4.63 -19.04 -9.41
N LEU A 442 -5.42 -19.95 -10.01
CA LEU A 442 -5.06 -21.37 -10.13
C LEU A 442 -3.82 -21.59 -11.01
N ILE A 443 -3.69 -20.86 -12.12
CA ILE A 443 -2.52 -20.92 -13.00
C ILE A 443 -1.25 -20.49 -12.25
N ILE A 444 -1.32 -19.38 -11.51
CA ILE A 444 -0.21 -18.93 -10.65
C ILE A 444 0.12 -19.99 -9.59
N ASN A 445 -0.90 -20.58 -8.96
CA ASN A 445 -0.71 -21.60 -7.93
C ASN A 445 0.04 -22.84 -8.45
N GLN A 446 -0.24 -23.28 -9.67
CA GLN A 446 0.48 -24.39 -10.29
C GLN A 446 1.97 -24.07 -10.45
N GLN A 447 2.31 -22.84 -10.85
CA GLN A 447 3.71 -22.41 -10.96
C GLN A 447 4.42 -22.42 -9.60
N ILE A 448 3.74 -21.99 -8.52
CA ILE A 448 4.26 -22.06 -7.15
C ILE A 448 4.49 -23.53 -6.75
N CYS A 449 3.46 -24.36 -6.93
CA CYS A 449 3.48 -25.76 -6.49
C CYS A 449 4.44 -26.64 -7.30
N ASN A 450 4.77 -26.31 -8.56
CA ASN A 450 5.81 -27.02 -9.31
C ASN A 450 7.19 -26.85 -8.66
N ARG A 451 7.43 -25.73 -7.98
CA ARG A 451 8.72 -25.43 -7.36
C ARG A 451 8.81 -25.94 -5.92
N LEU A 452 7.70 -25.91 -5.19
CA LEU A 452 7.62 -26.47 -3.82
C LEU A 452 7.93 -27.97 -3.78
N GLY A 453 7.64 -28.70 -4.86
CA GLY A 453 7.91 -30.14 -4.98
C GLY A 453 9.31 -30.52 -5.51
N GLY A 454 10.24 -29.57 -5.67
CA GLY A 454 11.62 -29.85 -6.10
C GLY A 454 11.79 -30.27 -7.57
N MET A 455 10.80 -30.06 -8.45
CA MET A 455 10.92 -30.38 -9.87
C MET A 455 11.71 -29.31 -10.63
N ASN A 456 12.83 -29.70 -11.25
CA ASN A 456 13.64 -28.83 -12.12
C ASN A 456 12.88 -28.48 -13.42
N MET A 457 12.73 -27.18 -13.70
CA MET A 457 12.05 -26.69 -14.90
C MET A 457 12.82 -26.92 -16.21
N GLU A 458 14.09 -27.32 -16.17
CA GLU A 458 14.90 -27.55 -17.38
C GLU A 458 14.38 -28.71 -18.26
N ASN A 459 13.62 -29.65 -17.67
CA ASN A 459 12.99 -30.75 -18.42
C ASN A 459 11.53 -30.48 -18.81
N ALA A 460 10.95 -29.33 -18.41
CA ALA A 460 9.56 -29.01 -18.66
C ALA A 460 9.39 -28.16 -19.94
N LYS A 461 9.86 -28.67 -21.09
CA LYS A 461 9.35 -28.18 -22.38
C LYS A 461 7.84 -28.52 -22.45
N GLY A 462 7.00 -27.56 -22.05
CA GLY A 462 5.54 -27.72 -21.97
C GLY A 462 4.90 -27.36 -20.61
N GLY A 463 5.68 -27.03 -19.57
CA GLY A 463 5.18 -26.92 -18.18
C GLY A 463 4.12 -25.85 -17.91
N VAL A 464 4.06 -24.75 -18.67
CA VAL A 464 2.98 -23.75 -18.55
C VAL A 464 1.72 -24.21 -19.31
N GLN A 465 1.91 -24.95 -20.40
CA GLN A 465 0.85 -25.37 -21.32
C GLN A 465 0.02 -26.51 -20.73
N VAL A 466 0.67 -27.54 -20.19
CA VAL A 466 0.03 -28.70 -19.51
C VAL A 466 -0.78 -28.25 -18.29
N ASN A 467 -0.27 -27.28 -17.54
CA ASN A 467 -0.91 -26.76 -16.33
C ASN A 467 -2.20 -25.97 -16.64
N ASN A 468 -2.18 -25.14 -17.68
CA ASN A 468 -3.37 -24.42 -18.15
C ASN A 468 -4.43 -25.39 -18.72
N GLU A 469 -4.03 -26.52 -19.31
CA GLU A 469 -4.94 -27.56 -19.78
C GLU A 469 -5.72 -28.23 -18.65
N LEU A 470 -5.07 -28.61 -17.54
CA LEU A 470 -5.76 -29.18 -16.38
C LEU A 470 -6.85 -28.23 -15.85
N VAL A 471 -6.48 -26.97 -15.60
CA VAL A 471 -7.41 -25.94 -15.09
C VAL A 471 -8.55 -25.71 -16.09
N LYS A 472 -8.25 -25.61 -17.38
CA LYS A 472 -9.25 -25.42 -18.44
C LYS A 472 -10.22 -26.60 -18.52
N ASN A 473 -9.70 -27.82 -18.61
CA ASN A 473 -10.51 -29.03 -18.79
C ASN A 473 -11.39 -29.31 -17.57
N ALA A 474 -10.85 -29.18 -16.36
CA ALA A 474 -11.60 -29.37 -15.13
C ALA A 474 -12.73 -28.33 -14.99
N ARG A 475 -12.44 -27.07 -15.30
CA ARG A 475 -13.45 -26.01 -15.29
C ARG A 475 -14.53 -26.23 -16.34
N THR A 476 -14.17 -26.64 -17.56
CA THR A 476 -15.13 -26.99 -18.60
C THR A 476 -16.01 -28.16 -18.16
N ALA A 477 -15.46 -29.18 -17.51
CA ALA A 477 -16.24 -30.28 -16.95
C ALA A 477 -17.29 -29.78 -15.93
N GLY A 478 -16.91 -28.86 -15.03
CA GLY A 478 -17.84 -28.24 -14.07
C GLY A 478 -18.92 -27.41 -14.74
N TYR A 479 -18.57 -26.60 -15.74
CA TYR A 479 -19.52 -25.81 -16.53
C TYR A 479 -20.54 -26.69 -17.27
N LEU A 480 -20.08 -27.77 -17.91
CA LEU A 480 -20.94 -28.70 -18.63
C LEU A 480 -21.88 -29.44 -17.67
N LEU A 481 -21.40 -29.81 -16.48
CA LEU A 481 -22.24 -30.41 -15.45
C LEU A 481 -23.32 -29.41 -14.98
N ARG A 482 -22.97 -28.15 -14.75
CA ARG A 482 -23.95 -27.11 -14.42
C ARG A 482 -25.05 -27.01 -15.48
N LYS A 483 -24.67 -26.93 -16.77
CA LYS A 483 -25.65 -26.85 -17.87
C LYS A 483 -26.69 -27.97 -17.78
N LYS A 484 -26.24 -29.21 -17.58
CA LYS A 484 -27.14 -30.36 -17.42
C LYS A 484 -28.06 -30.26 -16.20
N TYR A 485 -27.62 -29.63 -15.12
CA TYR A 485 -28.48 -29.35 -13.97
C TYR A 485 -29.51 -28.25 -14.27
N VAL A 486 -29.13 -27.22 -15.02
CA VAL A 486 -30.05 -26.16 -15.47
C VAL A 486 -31.10 -26.74 -16.42
N ASP A 487 -30.69 -27.58 -17.38
CA ASP A 487 -31.60 -28.24 -18.33
C ASP A 487 -32.61 -29.17 -17.64
N LYS A 488 -32.31 -29.63 -16.41
CA LYS A 488 -33.20 -30.42 -15.55
C LYS A 488 -33.95 -29.60 -14.48
N ASP A 489 -33.92 -28.28 -14.57
CA ASP A 489 -34.50 -27.35 -13.57
C ASP A 489 -34.03 -27.61 -12.11
N ALA A 490 -32.78 -28.07 -11.97
CA ALA A 490 -32.18 -28.47 -10.71
C ALA A 490 -31.08 -27.51 -10.22
N ASN A 491 -31.06 -26.27 -10.73
CA ASN A 491 -30.04 -25.26 -10.41
C ASN A 491 -29.95 -24.96 -8.90
N HIS A 492 -31.09 -24.98 -8.20
CA HIS A 492 -31.17 -24.74 -6.75
C HIS A 492 -30.33 -25.74 -5.92
N LYS A 493 -30.04 -26.94 -6.45
CA LYS A 493 -29.23 -27.96 -5.76
C LYS A 493 -27.73 -27.67 -5.81
N LEU A 494 -27.28 -26.86 -6.78
CA LEU A 494 -25.86 -26.67 -7.06
C LEU A 494 -25.10 -25.98 -5.93
N ALA A 495 -25.72 -25.04 -5.21
CA ALA A 495 -25.08 -24.37 -4.09
C ALA A 495 -24.67 -25.38 -2.99
N GLY A 496 -25.60 -26.25 -2.57
CA GLY A 496 -25.33 -27.30 -1.58
C GLY A 496 -24.32 -28.35 -2.06
N ILE A 497 -24.31 -28.66 -3.36
CA ILE A 497 -23.28 -29.52 -3.97
C ILE A 497 -21.90 -28.85 -3.88
N CYS A 498 -21.79 -27.58 -4.28
CA CYS A 498 -20.54 -26.85 -4.26
C CYS A 498 -19.98 -26.70 -2.85
N TYR A 499 -20.81 -26.47 -1.83
CA TYR A 499 -20.35 -26.46 -0.43
C TYR A 499 -19.72 -27.79 0.00
N ARG A 500 -20.35 -28.92 -0.35
CA ARG A 500 -19.80 -30.25 -0.02
C ARG A 500 -18.47 -30.51 -0.73
N LEU A 501 -18.38 -30.15 -2.01
CA LEU A 501 -17.14 -30.26 -2.78
C LEU A 501 -16.02 -29.36 -2.20
N LEU A 502 -16.33 -28.12 -1.84
CA LEU A 502 -15.36 -27.20 -1.23
C LEU A 502 -14.87 -27.71 0.14
N ASN A 503 -15.74 -28.32 0.94
CA ASN A 503 -15.36 -28.90 2.23
C ASN A 503 -14.43 -30.10 2.05
N ALA A 504 -14.69 -30.96 1.06
CA ALA A 504 -13.79 -32.04 0.69
C ALA A 504 -12.41 -31.51 0.27
N LEU A 505 -12.37 -30.48 -0.59
CA LEU A 505 -11.12 -29.86 -1.04
C LEU A 505 -10.34 -29.16 0.09
N LYS A 506 -11.03 -28.52 1.05
CA LYS A 506 -10.39 -27.89 2.21
C LYS A 506 -9.54 -28.86 3.04
N THR A 507 -9.91 -30.13 3.03
CA THR A 507 -9.24 -31.21 3.79
C THR A 507 -8.54 -32.22 2.88
N SER A 508 -8.37 -31.90 1.58
CA SER A 508 -7.80 -32.80 0.56
C SER A 508 -8.43 -34.21 0.56
N ASN A 509 -9.74 -34.33 0.85
CA ASN A 509 -10.42 -35.62 0.95
C ASN A 509 -10.97 -36.07 -0.41
N GLU A 510 -10.16 -36.85 -1.13
CA GLU A 510 -10.49 -37.38 -2.47
C GLU A 510 -11.77 -38.23 -2.46
N ASN A 511 -11.94 -39.11 -1.46
CA ASN A 511 -13.10 -40.00 -1.36
C ASN A 511 -14.40 -39.21 -1.24
N MET A 512 -14.45 -38.24 -0.32
CA MET A 512 -15.62 -37.40 -0.12
C MET A 512 -15.94 -36.57 -1.37
N PHE A 513 -14.91 -36.07 -2.07
CA PHE A 513 -15.10 -35.34 -3.32
C PHE A 513 -15.68 -36.26 -4.40
N MET A 514 -15.11 -37.45 -4.58
CA MET A 514 -15.56 -38.41 -5.58
C MET A 514 -16.97 -38.91 -5.30
N ASP A 515 -17.33 -39.19 -4.04
CA ASP A 515 -18.70 -39.57 -3.67
C ASP A 515 -19.72 -38.51 -4.12
N VAL A 516 -19.41 -37.22 -3.90
CA VAL A 516 -20.29 -36.13 -4.34
C VAL A 516 -20.29 -36.01 -5.86
N ALA A 517 -19.13 -36.06 -6.52
CA ALA A 517 -19.01 -35.92 -7.96
C ALA A 517 -19.72 -37.05 -8.72
N LEU A 518 -19.49 -38.31 -8.34
CA LEU A 518 -20.13 -39.50 -8.92
C LEU A 518 -21.65 -39.42 -8.83
N ASN A 519 -22.18 -39.05 -7.65
CA ASN A 519 -23.61 -38.85 -7.45
C ASN A 519 -24.18 -37.75 -8.36
N CYS A 520 -23.44 -36.68 -8.59
CA CYS A 520 -23.87 -35.62 -9.51
C CYS A 520 -23.93 -36.10 -10.96
N TYR A 521 -22.91 -36.82 -11.42
CA TYR A 521 -22.87 -37.37 -12.78
C TYR A 521 -23.92 -38.47 -13.00
N LEU A 522 -24.20 -39.28 -11.98
CA LEU A 522 -25.29 -40.25 -11.98
C LEU A 522 -26.65 -39.56 -12.11
N TYR A 523 -26.89 -38.48 -11.35
CA TYR A 523 -28.15 -37.72 -11.41
C TYR A 523 -28.45 -37.15 -12.80
N VAL A 524 -27.42 -36.69 -13.53
CA VAL A 524 -27.57 -36.19 -14.91
C VAL A 524 -27.40 -37.27 -15.98
N ASN A 525 -27.30 -38.55 -15.59
CA ASN A 525 -27.07 -39.70 -16.46
C ASN A 525 -25.93 -39.46 -17.48
N SER A 526 -24.75 -39.12 -16.97
CA SER A 526 -23.60 -38.77 -17.81
C SER A 526 -22.31 -39.41 -17.30
N GLN A 527 -21.41 -39.70 -18.23
CA GLN A 527 -20.08 -40.21 -17.88
C GLN A 527 -19.26 -39.15 -17.15
N VAL A 528 -18.50 -39.60 -16.14
CA VAL A 528 -17.53 -38.77 -15.41
C VAL A 528 -16.36 -38.44 -16.34
N PRO A 529 -16.02 -37.16 -16.52
CA PRO A 529 -14.89 -36.76 -17.35
C PRO A 529 -13.55 -37.26 -16.79
N LYS A 530 -12.68 -37.75 -17.69
CA LYS A 530 -11.36 -38.29 -17.33
C LYS A 530 -10.49 -37.33 -16.51
N VAL A 531 -10.59 -36.02 -16.77
CA VAL A 531 -9.86 -34.99 -16.02
C VAL A 531 -10.09 -35.05 -14.50
N ILE A 532 -11.23 -35.61 -14.05
CA ILE A 532 -11.53 -35.78 -12.62
C ILE A 532 -10.85 -37.03 -12.06
N THR A 533 -10.78 -38.11 -12.84
CA THR A 533 -10.23 -39.40 -12.40
C THR A 533 -8.71 -39.49 -12.55
N ASP A 534 -8.13 -38.81 -13.54
CA ASP A 534 -6.71 -38.92 -13.91
C ASP A 534 -5.77 -38.26 -12.89
N VAL A 535 -6.29 -37.44 -11.97
CA VAL A 535 -5.51 -36.68 -10.97
C VAL A 535 -5.58 -37.27 -9.55
N LEU A 536 -6.35 -38.34 -9.36
CA LEU A 536 -6.47 -39.00 -8.06
C LEU A 536 -5.12 -39.58 -7.63
N GLY A 537 -4.79 -39.47 -6.34
CA GLY A 537 -3.49 -39.85 -5.79
C GLY A 537 -2.39 -38.78 -5.92
N SER A 538 -2.65 -37.66 -6.59
CA SER A 538 -1.79 -36.46 -6.57
C SER A 538 -2.53 -35.34 -5.84
N GLU A 539 -2.26 -35.14 -4.54
CA GLU A 539 -2.97 -34.14 -3.72
C GLU A 539 -3.01 -32.75 -4.37
N LYS A 540 -1.89 -32.33 -4.97
CA LYS A 540 -1.77 -31.05 -5.65
C LYS A 540 -2.67 -30.97 -6.89
N ASP A 541 -2.58 -31.97 -7.78
CA ASP A 541 -3.34 -31.95 -9.04
C ASP A 541 -4.83 -32.16 -8.77
N PHE A 542 -5.16 -33.00 -7.78
CA PHE A 542 -6.51 -33.16 -7.24
C PHE A 542 -7.08 -31.82 -6.76
N ASN A 543 -6.36 -31.09 -5.90
CA ASN A 543 -6.84 -29.80 -5.40
C ASN A 543 -6.99 -28.78 -6.53
N THR A 544 -6.02 -28.69 -7.45
CA THR A 544 -6.12 -27.78 -8.60
C THR A 544 -7.31 -28.12 -9.50
N MET A 545 -7.49 -29.40 -9.84
CA MET A 545 -8.63 -29.90 -10.60
C MET A 545 -9.95 -29.58 -9.89
N GLY A 546 -10.06 -29.91 -8.60
CA GLY A 546 -11.28 -29.78 -7.83
C GLY A 546 -11.72 -28.32 -7.69
N TYR A 547 -10.80 -27.41 -7.36
CA TYR A 547 -11.12 -25.98 -7.30
C TYR A 547 -11.48 -25.40 -8.68
N ALA A 548 -10.81 -25.83 -9.75
CA ALA A 548 -11.16 -25.43 -11.11
C ALA A 548 -12.56 -25.92 -11.52
N PHE A 549 -12.88 -27.18 -11.21
CA PHE A 549 -14.16 -27.81 -11.44
C PHE A 549 -15.30 -27.09 -10.70
N VAL A 550 -15.12 -26.84 -9.39
CA VAL A 550 -16.10 -26.11 -8.58
C VAL A 550 -16.26 -24.67 -9.09
N SER A 551 -15.18 -24.01 -9.50
CA SER A 551 -15.28 -22.68 -10.13
C SER A 551 -16.18 -22.70 -11.36
N GLY A 552 -16.05 -23.70 -12.24
CA GLY A 552 -16.94 -23.89 -13.40
C GLY A 552 -18.40 -24.16 -13.03
N LEU A 553 -18.65 -24.85 -11.91
CA LEU A 553 -19.99 -25.10 -11.39
C LEU A 553 -20.68 -23.84 -10.86
N ILE A 554 -19.92 -22.92 -10.24
CA ILE A 554 -20.46 -21.70 -9.61
C ILE A 554 -20.77 -20.61 -10.64
N GLU A 555 -19.99 -20.54 -11.73
CA GLU A 555 -19.88 -19.37 -12.61
C GLU A 555 -21.12 -19.08 -13.50
N GLY A 556 -22.22 -18.61 -12.92
CA GLY A 556 -23.50 -18.37 -13.62
C GLY A 556 -24.72 -18.39 -12.70
N GLN A 557 -24.52 -18.58 -11.38
CA GLN A 557 -25.58 -18.48 -10.38
C GLN A 557 -26.01 -17.02 -10.06
N GLU A 558 -25.47 -16.02 -10.76
CA GLU A 558 -25.66 -14.58 -10.46
C GLU A 558 -27.06 -14.02 -10.82
N GLY A 559 -28.02 -14.86 -11.22
CA GLY A 559 -29.35 -14.42 -11.71
C GLY A 559 -30.58 -14.89 -10.92
N SER A 560 -30.44 -15.68 -9.87
CA SER A 560 -31.60 -16.33 -9.22
C SER A 560 -31.77 -15.97 -7.73
N GLY A 561 -31.66 -14.69 -7.38
CA GLY A 561 -31.96 -14.20 -6.04
C GLY A 561 -32.53 -12.78 -6.07
N ASN A 562 -33.79 -12.64 -5.64
CA ASN A 562 -34.61 -11.43 -5.52
C ASN A 562 -35.29 -10.87 -6.78
N LYS A 563 -36.16 -11.68 -7.38
CA LYS A 563 -37.48 -11.21 -7.82
C LYS A 563 -38.50 -12.24 -7.35
N ASP A 564 -39.21 -11.94 -6.27
CA ASP A 564 -40.64 -12.23 -6.08
C ASP A 564 -41.06 -12.07 -4.62
N LYS A 565 -41.82 -10.99 -4.38
CA LYS A 565 -43.05 -10.89 -3.57
C LYS A 565 -43.34 -9.42 -3.26
N LYS A 566 -43.80 -8.67 -4.27
CA LYS A 566 -44.88 -7.70 -4.05
C LYS A 566 -46.14 -8.41 -4.49
N ALA A 567 -46.76 -9.10 -3.54
CA ALA A 567 -48.12 -9.55 -3.70
C ALA A 567 -49.01 -8.31 -3.75
N GLU A 568 -49.84 -8.27 -4.78
CA GLU A 568 -51.04 -7.48 -4.88
C GLU A 568 -51.89 -7.65 -3.62
N GLY A 569 -52.46 -6.55 -3.16
CA GLY A 569 -53.40 -6.46 -2.05
C GLY A 569 -53.88 -5.03 -1.99
N GLU A 570 -55.18 -4.88 -2.25
CA GLU A 570 -56.00 -3.67 -2.34
C GLU A 570 -55.75 -2.61 -1.27
#